data_AF-A0A1S9CW53-F1
#
_entry.id   AF-A0A1S9CW53-F1
#
_cell.length_a   1.000
_cell.length_b   1.000
_cell.length_c   1.000
_cell.angle_alpha   90.00
_cell.angle_beta   90.00
_cell.angle_gamma   90.00
#
_symmetry.space_group_name_H-M   'P 1'
#
loop_
_entity.id
_entity.type
_entity.pdbx_description
1 polymer ?
#
loop_
_entity_poly.entity_id
_entity_poly.type
_entity_poly.pdbx_seq_one_letter_code
_entity_poly.pdbx_strand_id
1 'polypeptide(L)'
;MKKRWTAVLLLSLGSAWAEEPFYLSVKDNTLSARITQIPLGEVLQALAREARVAVYVRGSAEAISASFDELPLEEGVKRLLTGRDYTLAFERPAPAGRSPRLIEIRILAEGGAGALTTISEATPAPETIPTSVKLPASHSLDALAREAQQAREPARIAALKALVEQGGTGEQAVAAANSALKDGDPQVRGAALRLAREHGLVVENGTLREIAVKDSSRQLRGQAWVELVERSETIEDERQRLNQAFQDPDPGIKGWAERKLAQIAEEDAEPAE
;
A
#
# COMPACT_ATOMS: atom_id res chain seq x y z
N MET A 1 -14.73 46.28 43.36
CA MET A 1 -14.34 45.55 42.13
C MET A 1 -14.17 44.08 42.47
N LYS A 2 -15.09 43.20 42.02
CA LYS A 2 -15.09 41.77 42.36
C LYS A 2 -14.37 40.99 41.25
N LYS A 3 -13.19 40.43 41.55
CA LYS A 3 -12.44 39.53 40.65
C LYS A 3 -13.12 38.15 40.66
N ARG A 4 -13.65 37.73 39.50
CA ARG A 4 -14.14 36.36 39.28
C ARG A 4 -12.95 35.53 38.80
N TRP A 5 -12.63 34.47 39.53
CA TRP A 5 -11.68 33.46 39.08
C TRP A 5 -12.47 32.36 38.35
N THR A 6 -12.15 32.16 37.08
CA THR A 6 -12.70 31.07 36.27
C THR A 6 -11.74 29.89 36.42
N ALA A 7 -12.15 28.86 37.17
CA ALA A 7 -11.43 27.60 37.18
C ALA A 7 -11.74 26.85 35.88
N VAL A 8 -10.73 26.69 35.02
CA VAL A 8 -10.81 25.83 33.84
C VAL A 8 -10.45 24.42 34.28
N LEU A 9 -11.45 23.53 34.24
CA LEU A 9 -11.29 22.11 34.48
C LEU A 9 -10.67 21.49 33.21
N LEU A 10 -9.36 21.21 33.25
CA LEU A 10 -8.66 20.47 32.19
C LEU A 10 -8.99 18.97 32.33
N LEU A 11 -10.02 18.51 31.63
CA LEU A 11 -10.23 17.09 31.37
C LEU A 11 -9.23 16.66 30.28
N SER A 12 -8.12 16.07 30.71
CA SER A 12 -7.21 15.32 29.85
C SER A 12 -7.91 14.05 29.40
N LEU A 13 -8.52 14.11 28.21
CA LEU A 13 -8.87 12.93 27.43
C LEU A 13 -7.59 12.52 26.69
N GLY A 14 -6.85 11.57 27.25
CA GLY A 14 -5.77 10.90 26.54
C GLY A 14 -6.33 10.26 25.27
N SER A 15 -6.02 10.83 24.13
CA SER A 15 -6.28 10.23 22.82
C SER A 15 -5.45 8.94 22.74
N ALA A 16 -6.10 7.81 22.98
CA ALA A 16 -5.58 6.51 22.61
C ALA A 16 -5.38 6.52 21.09
N TRP A 17 -4.12 6.58 20.66
CA TRP A 17 -3.71 6.42 19.28
C TRP A 17 -4.41 5.16 18.76
N ALA A 18 -5.15 5.28 17.66
CA ALA A 18 -5.59 4.09 16.95
C ALA A 18 -4.33 3.47 16.34
N GLU A 19 -3.66 2.64 17.13
CA GLU A 19 -2.62 1.76 16.65
C GLU A 19 -3.18 1.08 15.39
N GLU A 20 -2.45 1.17 14.26
CA GLU A 20 -2.74 0.26 13.17
C GLU A 20 -2.77 -1.14 13.78
N PRO A 21 -3.84 -1.93 13.54
CA PRO A 21 -4.07 -3.17 14.28
C PRO A 21 -2.87 -4.14 14.16
N PHE A 22 -2.06 -3.96 13.11
CA PHE A 22 -0.70 -4.49 13.04
C PHE A 22 0.18 -3.72 12.04
N TYR A 23 1.49 -3.86 12.21
CA TYR A 23 2.53 -3.39 11.30
C TYR A 23 3.30 -4.59 10.73
N LEU A 24 3.56 -4.59 9.42
CA LEU A 24 4.39 -5.57 8.73
C LEU A 24 5.12 -4.89 7.57
N SER A 25 6.44 -5.03 7.48
CA SER A 25 7.26 -4.45 6.40
C SER A 25 8.39 -5.39 6.00
N VAL A 26 8.65 -5.47 4.69
CA VAL A 26 9.77 -6.24 4.13
C VAL A 26 10.71 -5.31 3.39
N LYS A 27 11.97 -5.23 3.83
CA LYS A 27 13.02 -4.39 3.20
C LYS A 27 14.34 -5.15 3.17
N ASP A 28 15.05 -5.13 2.04
CA ASP A 28 16.38 -5.75 1.90
C ASP A 28 16.45 -7.21 2.40
N ASN A 29 15.40 -7.99 2.14
CA ASN A 29 15.25 -9.38 2.60
C ASN A 29 15.22 -9.53 4.14
N THR A 30 14.81 -8.47 4.84
CA THR A 30 14.47 -8.47 6.27
C THR A 30 12.98 -8.18 6.47
N LEU A 31 12.40 -8.69 7.55
CA LEU A 31 11.00 -8.58 7.95
C LEU A 31 10.94 -7.93 9.33
N SER A 32 10.19 -6.84 9.42
CA SER A 32 9.80 -6.21 10.68
C SER A 32 8.29 -6.38 10.85
N ALA A 33 7.85 -6.76 12.05
CA ALA A 33 6.45 -6.99 12.34
C ALA A 33 6.10 -6.60 13.78
N ARG A 34 4.92 -5.99 13.97
CA ARG A 34 4.25 -5.80 15.25
C ARG A 34 2.79 -6.18 15.08
N ILE A 35 2.45 -7.39 15.51
CA ILE A 35 1.16 -8.02 15.27
C ILE A 35 0.55 -8.40 16.61
N THR A 36 -0.69 -7.98 16.85
CA THR A 36 -1.42 -8.27 18.09
C THR A 36 -2.80 -8.85 17.75
N GLN A 37 -2.96 -10.16 17.95
CA GLN A 37 -4.23 -10.89 17.76
C GLN A 37 -4.85 -10.73 16.36
N ILE A 38 -4.02 -10.76 15.31
CA ILE A 38 -4.49 -10.66 13.92
C ILE A 38 -4.64 -12.05 13.31
N PRO A 39 -5.72 -12.33 12.56
CA PRO A 39 -5.86 -13.59 11.83
C PRO A 39 -4.63 -13.86 10.96
N LEU A 40 -4.03 -15.05 11.11
CA LEU A 40 -2.81 -15.40 10.39
C LEU A 40 -2.96 -15.24 8.86
N GLY A 41 -4.15 -15.45 8.31
CA GLY A 41 -4.44 -15.27 6.88
C GLY A 41 -4.24 -13.82 6.42
N GLU A 42 -4.65 -12.84 7.24
CA GLU A 42 -4.45 -11.42 6.94
C GLU A 42 -2.96 -11.05 7.01
N VAL A 43 -2.24 -11.56 8.01
CA VAL A 43 -0.80 -11.36 8.16
C VAL A 43 -0.06 -11.91 6.94
N LEU A 44 -0.40 -13.13 6.51
CA LEU A 44 0.25 -13.78 5.37
C LEU A 44 -0.12 -13.12 4.04
N GLN A 45 -1.34 -12.59 3.91
CA GLN A 45 -1.72 -11.80 2.74
C GLN A 45 -0.92 -10.49 2.66
N ALA A 46 -0.73 -9.82 3.80
CA ALA A 46 0.14 -8.65 3.85
C ALA A 46 1.58 -9.01 3.48
N LEU A 47 2.11 -10.11 4.05
CA LEU A 47 3.43 -10.62 3.72
C LEU A 47 3.59 -10.96 2.23
N ALA A 48 2.59 -11.62 1.62
CA ALA A 48 2.58 -11.97 0.20
C ALA A 48 2.74 -10.73 -0.69
N ARG A 49 2.05 -9.65 -0.35
CA ARG A 49 2.10 -8.37 -1.06
C ARG A 49 3.45 -7.68 -0.88
N GLU A 50 3.94 -7.58 0.36
CA GLU A 50 5.20 -6.89 0.67
C GLU A 50 6.43 -7.63 0.12
N ALA A 51 6.49 -8.96 0.29
CA ALA A 51 7.63 -9.78 -0.13
C ALA A 51 7.56 -10.25 -1.60
N ARG A 52 6.39 -10.11 -2.25
CA ARG A 52 6.06 -10.71 -3.55
C ARG A 52 6.27 -12.23 -3.55
N VAL A 53 5.72 -12.89 -2.54
CA VAL A 53 5.83 -14.34 -2.30
C VAL A 53 4.45 -14.98 -2.46
N ALA A 54 4.38 -16.13 -3.12
CA ALA A 54 3.13 -16.87 -3.23
C ALA A 54 2.79 -17.55 -1.90
N VAL A 55 1.55 -17.44 -1.44
CA VAL A 55 1.11 -18.03 -0.17
C VAL A 55 -0.07 -18.97 -0.42
N TYR A 56 0.00 -20.18 0.14
CA TYR A 56 -1.09 -21.16 0.11
C TYR A 56 -1.43 -21.56 1.54
N VAL A 57 -2.68 -21.36 1.97
CA VAL A 57 -3.11 -21.66 3.34
C VAL A 57 -4.30 -22.60 3.32
N ARG A 58 -4.18 -23.72 4.03
CA ARG A 58 -5.24 -24.70 4.19
C ARG A 58 -5.81 -24.61 5.60
N GLY A 59 -7.10 -24.36 5.73
CA GLY A 59 -7.80 -24.30 7.02
C GLY A 59 -8.08 -22.88 7.51
N SER A 60 -8.69 -22.80 8.71
CA SER A 60 -8.99 -21.53 9.36
C SER A 60 -7.74 -20.95 10.00
N ALA A 61 -7.51 -19.65 9.79
CA ALA A 61 -6.32 -18.97 10.25
C ALA A 61 -6.57 -18.35 11.62
N GLU A 62 -6.10 -19.04 12.67
CA GLU A 62 -6.09 -18.52 14.04
C GLU A 62 -5.39 -17.16 14.14
N ALA A 63 -5.79 -16.38 15.13
CA ALA A 63 -5.13 -15.12 15.45
C ALA A 63 -3.72 -15.38 16.00
N ILE A 64 -2.73 -14.61 15.52
CA ILE A 64 -1.36 -14.67 16.00
C ILE A 64 -0.93 -13.34 16.60
N SER A 65 0.10 -13.39 17.44
CA SER A 65 0.80 -12.21 17.94
C SER A 65 2.30 -12.42 17.79
N ALA A 66 3.00 -11.43 17.26
CA ALA A 66 4.44 -11.50 17.05
C ALA A 66 5.01 -10.08 16.99
N SER A 67 6.20 -9.91 17.56
CA SER A 67 6.94 -8.66 17.46
C SER A 67 8.41 -8.94 17.24
N PHE A 68 8.96 -8.34 16.19
CA PHE A 68 10.37 -8.38 15.88
C PHE A 68 10.73 -7.30 14.86
N ASP A 69 11.99 -6.85 14.89
CA ASP A 69 12.52 -5.79 14.03
C ASP A 69 13.68 -6.36 13.20
N GLU A 70 13.66 -6.07 11.89
CA GLU A 70 14.74 -6.32 10.90
C GLU A 70 15.27 -7.76 10.86
N LEU A 71 14.39 -8.74 11.06
CA LEU A 71 14.78 -10.13 11.06
C LEU A 71 14.96 -10.65 9.64
N PRO A 72 15.93 -11.54 9.32
CA PRO A 72 16.01 -12.14 7.99
C PRO A 72 14.66 -12.73 7.58
N LEU A 73 14.18 -12.43 6.36
CA LEU A 73 12.81 -12.73 5.92
C LEU A 73 12.41 -14.18 6.20
N GLU A 74 13.29 -15.12 5.87
CA GLU A 74 13.07 -16.55 6.13
C GLU A 74 12.84 -16.83 7.63
N GLU A 75 13.68 -16.29 8.50
CA GLU A 75 13.61 -16.49 9.94
C GLU A 75 12.38 -15.78 10.54
N GLY A 76 12.05 -14.59 10.04
CA GLY A 76 10.81 -13.89 10.39
C GLY A 76 9.56 -14.70 10.03
N VAL A 77 9.53 -15.31 8.84
CA VAL A 77 8.44 -16.20 8.41
C VAL A 77 8.36 -17.46 9.27
N LYS A 78 9.49 -18.10 9.56
CA LYS A 78 9.54 -19.26 10.48
C LYS A 78 8.96 -18.91 11.85
N ARG A 79 9.29 -17.73 12.40
CA ARG A 79 8.73 -17.26 13.67
C ARG A 79 7.23 -17.02 13.61
N LEU A 80 6.72 -16.38 12.55
CA LEU A 80 5.27 -16.18 12.35
C LEU A 80 4.49 -17.51 12.26
N LEU A 81 5.12 -18.54 11.72
CA LEU A 81 4.53 -19.87 11.52
C LEU A 81 4.87 -20.87 12.64
N THR A 82 5.39 -20.41 13.78
CA THR A 82 5.73 -21.28 14.91
C THR A 82 4.52 -22.12 15.34
N GLY A 83 4.74 -23.42 15.54
CA GLY A 83 3.69 -24.37 15.95
C GLY A 83 2.77 -24.82 14.81
N ARG A 84 3.17 -24.62 13.55
CA ARG A 84 2.41 -25.06 12.38
C ARG A 84 3.31 -25.86 11.44
N ASP A 85 2.70 -26.79 10.71
CA ASP A 85 3.37 -27.50 9.63
C ASP A 85 3.39 -26.61 8.38
N TYR A 86 4.58 -26.34 7.84
CA TYR A 86 4.72 -25.52 6.63
C TYR A 86 5.89 -25.99 5.76
N THR A 87 5.86 -25.57 4.50
CA THR A 87 6.99 -25.71 3.57
C THR A 87 7.33 -24.35 2.97
N LEU A 88 8.62 -24.05 2.88
CA LEU A 88 9.15 -22.88 2.21
C LEU A 88 9.83 -23.32 0.92
N ALA A 89 9.50 -22.67 -0.20
CA ALA A 89 10.21 -22.86 -1.46
C ALA A 89 11.06 -21.64 -1.79
N PHE A 90 12.27 -21.89 -2.27
CA PHE A 90 13.24 -20.86 -2.58
C PHE A 90 13.60 -20.89 -4.06
N GLU A 91 13.95 -19.72 -4.59
CA GLU A 91 14.56 -19.60 -5.91
C GLU A 91 15.88 -20.37 -5.93
N ARG A 92 16.16 -21.05 -7.06
CA ARG A 92 17.41 -21.78 -7.22
C ARG A 92 18.58 -20.79 -7.06
N PRO A 93 19.55 -21.05 -6.16
CA PRO A 93 20.63 -20.12 -5.90
C PRO A 93 21.42 -19.86 -7.20
N ALA A 94 21.64 -18.58 -7.50
CA ALA A 94 22.53 -18.18 -8.58
C ALA A 94 23.99 -18.55 -8.23
N PRO A 95 24.89 -18.74 -9.22
CA PRO A 95 26.26 -19.23 -8.99
C PRO A 95 27.18 -18.34 -8.13
N ALA A 96 26.71 -17.22 -7.57
CA ALA A 96 27.53 -16.15 -7.02
C ALA A 96 27.14 -15.73 -5.60
N GLY A 97 27.06 -16.68 -4.65
CA GLY A 97 27.05 -16.38 -3.21
C GLY A 97 25.88 -15.55 -2.68
N ARG A 98 24.81 -15.39 -3.47
CA ARG A 98 23.58 -14.72 -3.01
C ARG A 98 22.75 -15.68 -2.18
N SER A 99 22.19 -15.18 -1.09
CA SER A 99 21.22 -15.90 -0.28
C SER A 99 19.99 -16.25 -1.13
N PRO A 100 19.46 -17.48 -1.03
CA PRO A 100 18.30 -17.90 -1.82
C PRO A 100 17.08 -17.04 -1.44
N ARG A 101 16.34 -16.59 -2.46
CA ARG A 101 15.15 -15.75 -2.27
C ARG A 101 13.94 -16.65 -2.00
N LEU A 102 13.17 -16.35 -0.96
CA LEU A 102 11.89 -17.02 -0.70
C LEU A 102 10.89 -16.68 -1.82
N ILE A 103 10.25 -17.69 -2.41
CA ILE A 103 9.27 -17.51 -3.51
C ILE A 103 7.90 -18.08 -3.18
N GLU A 104 7.82 -19.03 -2.25
CA GLU A 104 6.55 -19.67 -1.89
C GLU A 104 6.51 -20.09 -0.42
N ILE A 105 5.34 -19.92 0.19
CA ILE A 105 5.00 -20.41 1.53
C ILE A 105 3.74 -21.28 1.41
N ARG A 106 3.80 -22.53 1.89
CA ARG A 106 2.61 -23.39 2.02
C ARG A 106 2.40 -23.78 3.47
N ILE A 107 1.19 -23.60 3.98
CA ILE A 107 0.79 -24.08 5.31
C ILE A 107 0.02 -25.38 5.14
N LEU A 108 0.49 -26.42 5.80
CA LEU A 108 -0.12 -27.74 5.84
C LEU A 108 -1.09 -27.76 7.01
N ALA A 109 -2.31 -28.25 6.79
CA ALA A 109 -3.27 -28.42 7.87
C ALA A 109 -2.87 -29.62 8.74
N GLU A 110 -2.88 -29.46 10.06
CA GLU A 110 -2.78 -30.58 10.99
C GLU A 110 -4.01 -31.49 10.83
N GLY A 111 -3.79 -32.71 10.34
CA GLY A 111 -4.80 -33.77 10.36
C GLY A 111 -6.01 -33.54 9.45
N GLY A 112 -5.87 -33.78 8.15
CA GLY A 112 -7.03 -34.15 7.32
C GLY A 112 -7.01 -33.65 5.89
N ALA A 113 -7.49 -34.50 5.00
CA ALA A 113 -7.61 -34.30 3.55
C ALA A 113 -8.65 -33.23 3.13
N GLY A 114 -8.67 -32.04 3.72
CA GLY A 114 -9.58 -30.94 3.30
C GLY A 114 -9.13 -30.24 2.01
N ALA A 115 -9.97 -29.68 1.16
CA ALA A 115 -9.47 -29.05 -0.09
C ALA A 115 -8.43 -27.93 0.18
N LEU A 116 -7.37 -27.84 -0.64
CA LEU A 116 -6.40 -26.74 -0.59
C LEU A 116 -7.12 -25.44 -1.00
N THR A 117 -7.27 -24.50 -0.07
CA THR A 117 -7.74 -23.16 -0.40
C THR A 117 -6.54 -22.33 -0.78
N THR A 118 -6.40 -22.06 -2.07
CA THR A 118 -5.39 -21.12 -2.52
C THR A 118 -5.84 -19.71 -2.14
N ILE A 119 -5.38 -19.18 -1.00
CA ILE A 119 -5.27 -17.72 -0.79
C ILE A 119 -3.97 -17.20 -1.38
N SER A 120 -3.66 -17.68 -2.57
CA SER A 120 -2.97 -16.83 -3.51
C SER A 120 -4.06 -15.89 -4.02
N GLU A 121 -3.76 -14.60 -4.12
CA GLU A 121 -4.26 -13.90 -5.29
C GLU A 121 -3.63 -14.64 -6.47
N ALA A 122 -4.31 -15.73 -6.84
CA ALA A 122 -3.84 -16.64 -7.84
C ALA A 122 -3.72 -15.78 -9.07
N THR A 123 -2.47 -15.54 -9.49
CA THR A 123 -2.21 -15.75 -10.91
C THR A 123 -2.78 -17.13 -11.20
N PRO A 124 -3.94 -17.22 -11.86
CA PRO A 124 -4.65 -18.49 -11.99
C PRO A 124 -3.71 -19.50 -12.64
N ALA A 125 -3.61 -20.71 -12.06
CA ALA A 125 -3.13 -21.84 -12.84
C ALA A 125 -4.03 -21.91 -14.08
N PRO A 126 -3.48 -22.09 -15.29
CA PRO A 126 -4.23 -21.93 -16.52
C PRO A 126 -5.30 -23.02 -16.60
N GLU A 127 -6.49 -22.74 -16.06
CA GLU A 127 -7.70 -22.96 -16.86
C GLU A 127 -7.32 -22.56 -18.26
N THR A 128 -7.59 -23.41 -19.24
CA THR A 128 -7.37 -23.14 -20.66
C THR A 128 -7.83 -21.72 -20.96
N ILE A 129 -6.93 -20.76 -20.79
CA ILE A 129 -7.18 -19.35 -21.03
C ILE A 129 -7.44 -19.42 -22.52
N PRO A 130 -8.64 -19.04 -22.99
CA PRO A 130 -8.82 -18.86 -24.41
C PRO A 130 -7.80 -17.83 -24.82
N THR A 131 -6.69 -18.33 -25.33
CA THR A 131 -5.58 -17.58 -25.85
C THR A 131 -4.85 -16.81 -24.75
N SER A 132 -3.53 -16.90 -24.74
CA SER A 132 -2.69 -15.72 -24.61
C SER A 132 -3.53 -14.50 -25.03
N VAL A 133 -3.88 -13.58 -24.11
CA VAL A 133 -4.19 -12.22 -24.56
C VAL A 133 -2.86 -11.77 -25.11
N LYS A 134 -2.63 -12.17 -26.35
CA LYS A 134 -1.62 -11.67 -27.23
C LYS A 134 -2.04 -10.22 -27.27
N LEU A 135 -1.46 -9.40 -26.39
CA LEU A 135 -1.50 -7.95 -26.54
C LEU A 135 -1.17 -7.78 -28.02
N PRO A 136 -2.15 -7.39 -28.86
CA PRO A 136 -1.89 -7.34 -30.27
C PRO A 136 -0.69 -6.42 -30.43
N ALA A 137 0.32 -6.93 -31.14
CA ALA A 137 1.55 -6.22 -31.35
C ALA A 137 1.19 -4.82 -31.86
N SER A 138 1.66 -3.80 -31.12
CA SER A 138 1.38 -2.38 -31.33
C SER A 138 -0.09 -1.97 -31.34
N HIS A 139 -0.74 -1.91 -30.18
CA HIS A 139 -1.83 -0.95 -30.04
C HIS A 139 -1.25 0.47 -30.18
N SER A 140 -1.88 1.32 -30.98
CA SER A 140 -1.55 2.75 -30.95
C SER A 140 -1.82 3.32 -29.56
N LEU A 141 -1.09 4.37 -29.18
CA LEU A 141 -1.34 5.07 -27.92
C LEU A 141 -2.82 5.52 -27.81
N ASP A 142 -3.45 5.90 -28.92
CA ASP A 142 -4.88 6.22 -28.99
C ASP A 142 -5.81 5.03 -28.67
N ALA A 143 -5.43 3.82 -29.06
CA ALA A 143 -6.19 2.62 -28.75
C ALA A 143 -6.07 2.30 -27.26
N LEU A 144 -4.86 2.39 -26.69
CA LEU A 144 -4.62 2.19 -25.26
C LEU A 144 -5.33 3.24 -24.40
N ALA A 145 -5.31 4.51 -24.81
CA ALA A 145 -6.03 5.57 -24.10
C ALA A 145 -7.54 5.35 -24.08
N ARG A 146 -8.13 4.88 -25.19
CA ARG A 146 -9.55 4.51 -25.23
C ARG A 146 -9.87 3.30 -24.37
N GLU A 147 -9.01 2.28 -24.40
CA GLU A 147 -9.19 1.07 -23.60
C GLU A 147 -9.08 1.36 -22.10
N ALA A 148 -8.11 2.20 -21.69
CA ALA A 148 -7.95 2.66 -20.31
C ALA A 148 -9.19 3.40 -19.77
N GLN A 149 -10.03 3.97 -20.64
CA GLN A 149 -11.25 4.68 -20.26
C GLN A 149 -12.51 3.80 -20.33
N GLN A 150 -12.60 2.92 -21.31
CA GLN A 150 -13.88 2.26 -21.68
C GLN A 150 -13.94 0.78 -21.33
N ALA A 151 -12.79 0.13 -21.12
CA ALA A 151 -12.78 -1.29 -20.81
C ALA A 151 -13.39 -1.58 -19.43
N ARG A 152 -13.62 -2.85 -19.14
CA ARG A 152 -13.93 -3.30 -17.78
C ARG A 152 -12.64 -3.59 -17.03
N GLU A 153 -12.70 -3.57 -15.70
CA GLU A 153 -11.61 -4.15 -14.92
C GLU A 153 -11.47 -5.66 -15.23
N PRO A 154 -10.24 -6.19 -15.35
CA PRO A 154 -8.93 -5.56 -15.08
C PRO A 154 -8.26 -4.87 -16.29
N ALA A 155 -8.94 -4.79 -17.43
CA ALA A 155 -8.35 -4.31 -18.68
C ALA A 155 -8.06 -2.79 -18.68
N ARG A 156 -8.80 -1.96 -17.91
CA ARG A 156 -8.48 -0.53 -17.81
C ARG A 156 -7.12 -0.30 -17.17
N ILE A 157 -6.82 -0.98 -16.05
CA ILE A 157 -5.49 -0.92 -15.41
C ILE A 157 -4.39 -1.39 -16.37
N ALA A 158 -4.60 -2.50 -17.07
CA ALA A 158 -3.61 -3.03 -18.01
C ALA A 158 -3.33 -2.05 -19.15
N ALA A 159 -4.37 -1.46 -19.75
CA ALA A 159 -4.24 -0.47 -20.80
C ALA A 159 -3.59 0.83 -20.32
N LEU A 160 -3.94 1.31 -19.12
CA LEU A 160 -3.31 2.48 -18.51
C LEU A 160 -1.81 2.27 -18.29
N LYS A 161 -1.43 1.10 -17.75
CA LYS A 161 -0.02 0.74 -17.56
C LYS A 161 0.73 0.69 -18.88
N ALA A 162 0.18 -0.02 -19.88
CA ALA A 162 0.80 -0.09 -21.21
C ALA A 162 0.94 1.28 -21.87
N LEU A 163 -0.04 2.18 -21.68
CA LEU A 163 0.01 3.54 -22.19
C LEU A 163 1.15 4.35 -21.57
N VAL A 164 1.37 4.23 -20.26
CA VAL A 164 2.47 4.91 -19.56
C VAL A 164 3.83 4.31 -19.96
N GLU A 165 3.91 2.98 -20.08
CA GLU A 165 5.14 2.29 -20.51
C GLU A 165 5.55 2.63 -21.95
N GLN A 166 4.58 2.80 -22.86
CA GLN A 166 4.84 3.12 -24.26
C GLN A 166 4.94 4.63 -24.54
N GLY A 167 4.09 5.42 -23.90
CA GLY A 167 3.98 6.86 -24.13
C GLY A 167 4.81 7.72 -23.17
N GLY A 168 5.41 7.11 -22.14
CA GLY A 168 6.15 7.81 -21.10
C GLY A 168 5.29 8.87 -20.39
N THR A 169 5.84 10.07 -20.25
CA THR A 169 5.16 11.24 -19.68
C THR A 169 4.43 12.09 -20.72
N GLY A 170 4.12 11.52 -21.89
CA GLY A 170 3.42 12.24 -22.97
C GLY A 170 2.01 12.67 -22.57
N GLU A 171 1.46 13.65 -23.30
CA GLU A 171 0.14 14.25 -23.05
C GLU A 171 -0.98 13.20 -22.92
N GLN A 172 -0.94 12.15 -23.74
CA GLN A 172 -1.94 11.08 -23.72
C GLN A 172 -1.88 10.23 -22.44
N ALA A 173 -0.68 9.91 -21.95
CA ALA A 173 -0.51 9.18 -20.70
C ALA A 173 -0.95 10.02 -19.51
N VAL A 174 -0.61 11.33 -19.51
CA VAL A 174 -1.05 12.29 -18.49
C VAL A 174 -2.57 12.45 -18.50
N ALA A 175 -3.20 12.61 -19.67
CA ALA A 175 -4.64 12.73 -19.79
C ALA A 175 -5.38 11.47 -19.34
N ALA A 176 -4.87 10.28 -19.71
CA ALA A 176 -5.42 9.01 -19.28
C ALA A 176 -5.29 8.80 -17.76
N ALA A 177 -4.15 9.13 -17.16
CA ALA A 177 -3.95 9.06 -15.72
C ALA A 177 -4.90 10.00 -14.96
N ASN A 178 -5.04 11.25 -15.40
CA ASN A 178 -5.97 12.21 -14.79
C ASN A 178 -7.44 11.77 -14.92
N SER A 179 -7.81 11.11 -16.02
CA SER A 179 -9.12 10.49 -16.18
C SER A 179 -9.32 9.30 -15.23
N ALA A 180 -8.34 8.40 -15.16
CA ALA A 180 -8.37 7.20 -14.32
C ALA A 180 -8.40 7.53 -12.80
N LEU A 181 -7.85 8.68 -12.38
CA LEU A 181 -7.98 9.19 -11.01
C LEU A 181 -9.41 9.59 -10.63
N LYS A 182 -10.32 9.74 -11.60
CA LYS A 182 -11.75 10.01 -11.41
C LYS A 182 -12.63 8.78 -11.68
N ASP A 183 -12.01 7.62 -11.88
CA ASP A 183 -12.71 6.35 -12.15
C ASP A 183 -13.58 5.94 -10.94
N GLY A 184 -14.71 5.28 -11.19
CA GLY A 184 -15.58 4.77 -10.13
C GLY A 184 -14.94 3.65 -9.31
N ASP A 185 -14.00 2.91 -9.91
CA ASP A 185 -13.32 1.79 -9.28
C ASP A 185 -12.06 2.24 -8.51
N PRO A 186 -11.96 1.97 -7.19
CA PRO A 186 -10.79 2.33 -6.39
C PRO A 186 -9.49 1.65 -6.85
N GLN A 187 -9.53 0.48 -7.50
CA GLN A 187 -8.34 -0.18 -8.01
C GLN A 187 -7.73 0.59 -9.19
N VAL A 188 -8.58 1.13 -10.07
CA VAL A 188 -8.15 1.98 -11.20
C VAL A 188 -7.56 3.28 -10.70
N ARG A 189 -8.22 3.96 -9.76
CA ARG A 189 -7.70 5.19 -9.14
C ARG A 189 -6.34 4.96 -8.48
N GLY A 190 -6.20 3.86 -7.74
CA GLY A 190 -4.94 3.49 -7.11
C GLY A 190 -3.82 3.11 -8.08
N ALA A 191 -4.16 2.46 -9.20
CA ALA A 191 -3.20 2.21 -10.27
C ALA A 191 -2.72 3.52 -10.91
N ALA A 192 -3.64 4.44 -11.20
CA ALA A 192 -3.32 5.74 -11.79
C ALA A 192 -2.41 6.59 -10.88
N LEU A 193 -2.72 6.66 -9.59
CA LEU A 193 -1.92 7.42 -8.62
C LEU A 193 -0.50 6.85 -8.49
N ARG A 194 -0.37 5.53 -8.44
CA ARG A 194 0.92 4.83 -8.39
C ARG A 194 1.74 5.08 -9.65
N LEU A 195 1.14 4.92 -10.83
CA LEU A 195 1.81 5.16 -12.11
C LEU A 195 2.27 6.63 -12.21
N ALA A 196 1.45 7.56 -11.72
CA ALA A 196 1.83 8.97 -11.69
C ALA A 196 3.07 9.23 -10.84
N ARG A 197 3.17 8.61 -9.67
CA ARG A 197 4.37 8.70 -8.82
C ARG A 197 5.58 8.02 -9.47
N GLU A 198 5.44 6.77 -9.88
CA GLU A 198 6.53 5.93 -10.40
C GLU A 198 7.14 6.49 -11.70
N HIS A 199 6.32 7.11 -12.54
CA HIS A 199 6.74 7.64 -13.85
C HIS A 199 6.78 9.17 -13.92
N GLY A 200 6.52 9.88 -12.82
CA GLY A 200 6.52 11.34 -12.79
C GLY A 200 5.44 11.97 -13.67
N LEU A 201 4.25 11.37 -13.77
CA LEU A 201 3.14 11.96 -14.51
C LEU A 201 2.60 13.18 -13.76
N VAL A 202 2.38 14.27 -14.49
CA VAL A 202 1.83 15.50 -13.92
C VAL A 202 0.34 15.31 -13.66
N VAL A 203 0.01 15.13 -12.38
CA VAL A 203 -1.38 15.08 -11.90
C VAL A 203 -1.78 16.44 -11.36
N GLU A 204 -2.99 16.89 -11.66
CA GLU A 204 -3.51 18.16 -11.15
C GLU A 204 -3.68 18.14 -9.62
N ASN A 205 -3.17 19.17 -8.93
CA ASN A 205 -3.32 19.30 -7.47
C ASN A 205 -4.79 19.32 -7.03
N GLY A 206 -5.70 19.84 -7.86
CA GLY A 206 -7.14 19.80 -7.60
C GLY A 206 -7.69 18.37 -7.54
N THR A 207 -7.25 17.50 -8.47
CA THR A 207 -7.64 16.08 -8.50
C THR A 207 -7.07 15.34 -7.30
N LEU A 208 -5.80 15.56 -6.94
CA LEU A 208 -5.21 14.98 -5.73
C LEU A 208 -5.95 15.43 -4.47
N ARG A 209 -6.30 16.71 -4.35
CA ARG A 209 -7.05 17.24 -3.20
C ARG A 209 -8.45 16.62 -3.10
N GLU A 210 -9.13 16.42 -4.22
CA GLU A 210 -10.43 15.75 -4.21
C GLU A 210 -10.33 14.31 -3.71
N ILE A 211 -9.34 13.54 -4.18
CA ILE A 211 -9.08 12.18 -3.66
C ILE A 211 -8.76 12.25 -2.17
N ALA A 212 -7.80 13.09 -1.78
CA ALA A 212 -7.34 13.23 -0.40
C ALA A 212 -8.47 13.53 0.59
N VAL A 213 -9.49 14.29 0.17
CA VAL A 213 -10.59 14.71 1.06
C VAL A 213 -11.82 13.81 0.96
N LYS A 214 -12.15 13.30 -0.23
CA LYS A 214 -13.47 12.69 -0.49
C LYS A 214 -13.43 11.22 -0.87
N ASP A 215 -12.26 10.64 -1.16
CA ASP A 215 -12.21 9.25 -1.62
C ASP A 215 -12.68 8.29 -0.51
N SER A 216 -13.49 7.30 -0.88
CA SER A 216 -13.96 6.29 0.06
C SER A 216 -12.84 5.38 0.54
N SER A 217 -11.80 5.18 -0.26
CA SER A 217 -10.62 4.39 0.10
C SER A 217 -9.68 5.20 0.99
N ARG A 218 -9.56 4.79 2.26
CA ARG A 218 -8.57 5.37 3.20
C ARG A 218 -7.14 5.35 2.63
N GLN A 219 -6.81 4.30 1.88
CA GLN A 219 -5.48 4.15 1.30
C GLN A 219 -5.21 5.21 0.23
N LEU A 220 -6.20 5.48 -0.64
CA LEU A 220 -6.07 6.51 -1.66
C LEU A 220 -6.02 7.90 -1.05
N ARG A 221 -6.82 8.17 -0.01
CA ARG A 221 -6.75 9.45 0.72
C ARG A 221 -5.35 9.69 1.28
N GLY A 222 -4.79 8.70 1.96
CA GLY A 222 -3.43 8.78 2.52
C GLY A 222 -2.36 8.99 1.45
N GLN A 223 -2.41 8.23 0.36
CA GLN A 223 -1.46 8.41 -0.75
C GLN A 223 -1.55 9.80 -1.39
N ALA A 224 -2.77 10.32 -1.59
CA ALA A 224 -2.96 11.65 -2.16
C ALA A 224 -2.47 12.76 -1.24
N TRP A 225 -2.64 12.63 0.10
CA TRP A 225 -2.05 13.57 1.06
C TRP A 225 -0.52 13.59 1.02
N VAL A 226 0.10 12.41 0.93
CA VAL A 226 1.56 12.31 0.78
C VAL A 226 2.01 13.04 -0.49
N GLU A 227 1.36 12.81 -1.64
CA GLU A 227 1.75 13.52 -2.88
C GLU A 227 1.53 15.02 -2.82
N LEU A 228 0.46 15.46 -2.19
CA LEU A 228 0.26 16.88 -1.96
C LEU A 228 1.39 17.42 -1.09
N VAL A 229 1.75 16.79 0.01
CA VAL A 229 2.83 17.29 0.87
C VAL A 229 4.18 17.32 0.14
N GLU A 230 4.55 16.27 -0.57
CA GLU A 230 5.81 16.18 -1.32
C GLU A 230 5.93 17.21 -2.46
N ARG A 231 4.79 17.71 -2.97
CA ARG A 231 4.72 18.76 -4.01
C ARG A 231 4.58 20.17 -3.43
N SER A 232 4.86 20.38 -2.16
CA SER A 232 4.82 21.71 -1.55
C SER A 232 6.04 22.50 -2.00
N GLU A 233 5.84 23.73 -2.48
CA GLU A 233 6.95 24.61 -2.89
C GLU A 233 7.54 25.36 -1.69
N THR A 234 6.76 25.49 -0.62
CA THR A 234 7.12 26.20 0.60
C THR A 234 6.73 25.39 1.84
N ILE A 235 7.44 25.63 2.95
CA ILE A 235 7.11 25.06 4.26
C ILE A 235 5.69 25.47 4.71
N GLU A 236 5.24 26.67 4.35
CA GLU A 236 3.89 27.14 4.69
C GLU A 236 2.81 26.35 3.94
N ASP A 237 3.02 26.07 2.63
CA ASP A 237 2.12 25.22 1.86
C ASP A 237 2.07 23.80 2.42
N GLU A 238 3.22 23.25 2.82
CA GLU A 238 3.33 21.94 3.45
C GLU A 238 2.54 21.91 4.77
N ARG A 239 2.76 22.89 5.65
CA ARG A 239 2.01 23.05 6.91
C ARG A 239 0.52 23.15 6.66
N GLN A 240 0.09 23.92 5.66
CA GLN A 240 -1.33 24.03 5.33
C GLN A 240 -1.91 22.68 4.89
N ARG A 241 -1.21 21.92 4.04
CA ARG A 241 -1.64 20.59 3.57
C ARG A 241 -1.69 19.57 4.71
N LEU A 242 -0.70 19.57 5.59
CA LEU A 242 -0.67 18.71 6.77
C LEU A 242 -1.79 19.04 7.76
N ASN A 243 -2.07 20.32 7.99
CA ASN A 243 -3.21 20.75 8.82
C ASN A 243 -4.56 20.30 8.23
N GLN A 244 -4.69 20.23 6.90
CA GLN A 244 -5.86 19.65 6.25
C GLN A 244 -5.92 18.13 6.42
N ALA A 245 -4.80 17.42 6.22
CA ALA A 245 -4.71 15.97 6.43
C ALA A 245 -5.02 15.57 7.89
N PHE A 246 -4.68 16.42 8.87
CA PHE A 246 -5.03 16.22 10.28
C PHE A 246 -6.55 16.22 10.55
N GLN A 247 -7.35 16.76 9.61
CA GLN A 247 -8.81 16.71 9.68
C GLN A 247 -9.42 15.46 9.01
N ASP A 248 -8.61 14.59 8.37
CA ASP A 248 -9.11 13.36 7.74
C ASP A 248 -9.78 12.45 8.78
N PRO A 249 -10.92 11.79 8.49
CA PRO A 249 -11.57 10.91 9.45
C PRO A 249 -10.73 9.69 9.86
N ASP A 250 -9.76 9.26 9.04
CA ASP A 250 -8.91 8.10 9.35
C ASP A 250 -7.78 8.48 10.33
N PRO A 251 -7.66 7.79 11.47
CA PRO A 251 -6.68 8.13 12.49
C PRO A 251 -5.23 7.87 12.07
N GLY A 252 -4.99 6.97 11.11
CA GLY A 252 -3.66 6.72 10.56
C GLY A 252 -3.15 7.92 9.76
N ILE A 253 -4.03 8.52 8.95
CA ILE A 253 -3.73 9.77 8.22
C ILE A 253 -3.49 10.93 9.20
N LYS A 254 -4.32 11.07 10.24
CA LYS A 254 -4.13 12.09 11.28
C LYS A 254 -2.77 11.95 11.98
N GLY A 255 -2.44 10.74 12.44
CA GLY A 255 -1.20 10.48 13.15
C GLY A 255 0.02 10.69 12.26
N TRP A 256 -0.07 10.37 10.96
CA TRP A 256 0.97 10.71 9.99
C TRP A 256 1.17 12.24 9.87
N ALA A 257 0.08 12.98 9.71
CA ALA A 257 0.12 14.44 9.57
C ALA A 257 0.70 15.13 10.83
N GLU A 258 0.29 14.66 12.02
CA GLU A 258 0.80 15.16 13.30
C GLU A 258 2.31 14.98 13.44
N ARG A 259 2.83 13.78 13.13
CA ARG A 259 4.27 13.52 13.17
C ARG A 259 5.05 14.41 12.20
N LYS A 260 4.50 14.66 11.02
CA LYS A 260 5.12 15.54 10.02
C LYS A 260 5.11 17.00 10.45
N LEU A 261 4.02 17.48 11.04
CA LEU A 261 3.97 18.82 11.63
C LEU A 261 4.98 18.99 12.77
N ALA A 262 5.14 17.97 13.62
CA ALA A 262 6.13 17.97 14.69
C ALA A 262 7.56 18.04 14.13
N GLN A 263 7.85 17.28 13.06
CA GLN A 263 9.15 17.33 12.37
C GLN A 263 9.48 18.75 11.87
N ILE A 264 8.53 19.40 11.18
CA ILE A 264 8.75 20.77 10.67
C ILE A 264 8.93 21.77 11.83
N ALA A 265 8.26 21.56 12.96
CA ALA A 265 8.43 22.43 14.13
C ALA A 265 9.80 22.26 14.81
N GLU A 266 10.37 21.05 14.77
CA GLU A 266 11.73 20.77 15.24
C GLU A 266 12.77 21.40 14.32
N GLU A 267 12.62 21.26 13.00
CA GLU A 267 13.50 21.86 11.99
C GLU A 267 13.52 23.40 12.07
N ASP A 268 12.37 24.04 12.34
CA ASP A 268 12.27 25.49 12.55
C ASP A 268 12.93 25.97 13.86
N ALA A 269 13.10 25.08 14.84
CA ALA A 269 13.64 25.42 16.17
C ALA A 269 15.17 25.37 16.23
N GLU A 270 15.82 24.71 15.26
CA GLU A 270 17.28 24.69 15.16
C GLU A 270 17.79 26.06 14.68
N PRO A 271 18.57 26.79 15.49
CA PRO A 271 19.14 28.07 15.06
C PRO A 271 20.08 27.83 13.89
N ALA A 272 19.95 28.61 12.82
CA ALA A 272 20.89 28.60 11.71
C ALA A 272 22.31 28.92 12.23
N GLU A 273 23.19 27.91 12.20
CA GLU A 273 24.61 28.03 12.55
C GLU A 273 25.38 28.91 11.54
#